data_AF-A0A9D6W4L4-F1
#
_entry.id   AF-A0A9D6W4L4-F1
#
_cell.length_a   1.000
_cell.length_b   1.000
_cell.length_c   1.000
_cell.angle_alpha   90.00
_cell.angle_beta   90.00
_cell.angle_gamma   90.00
#
_symmetry.space_group_name_H-M   'P 1'
#
loop_
_entity.id
_entity.type
_entity.pdbx_description
1 polymer ?
#
loop_
_entity_poly.entity_id
_entity_poly.type
_entity_poly.pdbx_seq_one_letter_code
_entity_poly.pdbx_strand_id
1 'polypeptide(L)'
;MLKSRVPLIAVVLGMLAAAPARANIAAIERDPGVVGGLETYDSTLLAVDEERLTFDCRGGDPEPRCTFEATYFVHNPTGETQSVTASFFGLYTDEVSIRVDGEAARHELTDDEMRGLYDVVLGDGGDGSLAEVVREESRLYGFVLEVEPGARREVVASGVVRAPQRFVPETWFPAIETRHLLLDRPVGGARSGWFDLRYLLAPLRTWAGDREVTIVVRHPSDWSFAAALADSAMQFGEVTGDASREWDTSDSGGVRTETWHSRGTVPAVLELGFDVGAVEPFHSGGVVLGFGGTVGDGGGDFWMRAGYEIGYPSWLLYSVNVDTDFTDRVVLAPHLEGATPLPYMPIFPSLDLGVGLPIQVLPRTLVGIRFLCGFTWGPVGFNATFDLYPQLDTGHPDFLQIGLFGVVAI
;
A
#
# COMPACT_ATOMS: atom_id res chain seq x y z
N MET A 1 -13.19 35.72 -16.66
CA MET A 1 -11.89 35.02 -16.82
C MET A 1 -11.82 33.91 -15.79
N LEU A 2 -12.31 32.74 -16.19
CA LEU A 2 -12.11 31.45 -15.54
C LEU A 2 -10.68 30.98 -15.86
N LYS A 3 -9.96 30.45 -14.87
CA LYS A 3 -8.94 29.37 -14.95
C LYS A 3 -7.97 29.46 -13.77
N SER A 4 -8.38 28.95 -12.60
CA SER A 4 -7.47 28.60 -11.48
C SER A 4 -8.18 27.70 -10.46
N ARG A 5 -8.86 26.65 -10.92
CA ARG A 5 -9.50 25.65 -10.04
C ARG A 5 -9.22 24.20 -10.42
N VAL A 6 -8.38 23.96 -11.43
CA VAL A 6 -8.04 22.61 -11.89
C VAL A 6 -7.16 21.82 -10.89
N PRO A 7 -6.19 22.39 -10.15
CA PRO A 7 -5.37 21.57 -9.25
C PRO A 7 -6.09 21.18 -7.95
N LEU A 8 -7.11 21.96 -7.50
CA LEU A 8 -7.89 21.61 -6.30
C LEU A 8 -8.85 20.45 -6.57
N ILE A 9 -9.39 20.36 -7.80
CA ILE A 9 -10.30 19.29 -8.20
C ILE A 9 -9.56 17.95 -8.32
N ALA A 10 -8.31 17.94 -8.81
CA ALA A 10 -7.49 16.73 -8.89
C ALA A 10 -7.09 16.19 -7.50
N VAL A 11 -6.82 17.08 -6.52
CA VAL A 11 -6.52 16.69 -5.13
C VAL A 11 -7.75 16.15 -4.41
N VAL A 12 -8.94 16.73 -4.64
CA VAL A 12 -10.20 16.22 -4.07
C VAL A 12 -10.65 14.92 -4.76
N LEU A 13 -10.46 14.76 -6.08
CA LEU A 13 -10.73 13.49 -6.78
C LEU A 13 -9.73 12.38 -6.41
N GLY A 14 -8.47 12.72 -6.12
CA GLY A 14 -7.47 11.74 -5.65
C GLY A 14 -7.74 11.24 -4.24
N MET A 15 -8.32 12.07 -3.36
CA MET A 15 -8.78 11.64 -2.03
C MET A 15 -10.06 10.78 -2.07
N LEU A 16 -10.82 10.83 -3.17
CA LEU A 16 -12.04 10.04 -3.37
C LEU A 16 -11.79 8.68 -4.05
N ALA A 17 -10.57 8.41 -4.54
CA ALA A 17 -10.29 7.24 -5.37
C ALA A 17 -9.62 6.05 -4.65
N ALA A 18 -9.41 6.13 -3.33
CA ALA A 18 -8.95 5.00 -2.51
C ALA A 18 -10.10 4.51 -1.62
N ALA A 19 -11.17 4.04 -2.25
CA ALA A 19 -12.28 3.44 -1.52
C ALA A 19 -11.85 2.03 -1.06
N PRO A 20 -11.80 1.76 0.24
CA PRO A 20 -11.39 0.45 0.72
C PRO A 20 -12.41 -0.64 0.42
N ALA A 21 -11.92 -1.84 0.12
CA ALA A 21 -12.73 -3.05 0.09
C ALA A 21 -13.28 -3.37 1.48
N ARG A 22 -14.42 -4.04 1.57
CA ARG A 22 -15.12 -4.42 2.80
C ARG A 22 -16.17 -5.52 2.47
N ALA A 23 -16.22 -6.63 3.20
CA ALA A 23 -17.22 -7.67 2.90
C ALA A 23 -17.68 -8.47 4.13
N ASN A 24 -18.96 -8.91 4.24
CA ASN A 24 -19.51 -9.82 5.28
C ASN A 24 -21.01 -10.14 5.11
N ILE A 25 -21.57 -11.11 5.85
CA ILE A 25 -23.00 -11.39 5.96
C ILE A 25 -23.71 -10.57 7.06
N ALA A 26 -24.78 -9.85 6.71
CA ALA A 26 -25.79 -9.35 7.67
C ALA A 26 -27.11 -10.10 7.51
N ALA A 27 -27.95 -10.07 8.54
CA ALA A 27 -29.31 -10.59 8.49
C ALA A 27 -30.30 -9.64 9.16
N ILE A 28 -31.52 -9.68 8.65
CA ILE A 28 -32.68 -8.99 9.19
C ILE A 28 -33.83 -9.99 9.38
N GLU A 29 -34.56 -9.81 10.46
CA GLU A 29 -35.80 -10.53 10.72
C GLU A 29 -36.96 -9.56 10.49
N ARG A 30 -37.97 -9.97 9.70
CA ARG A 30 -39.18 -9.16 9.54
C ARG A 30 -40.11 -9.44 10.71
N ASP A 31 -40.50 -8.42 11.48
CA ASP A 31 -41.58 -8.55 12.47
C ASP A 31 -42.95 -8.44 11.77
N PRO A 32 -43.72 -9.54 11.62
CA PRO A 32 -45.04 -9.49 11.02
C PRO A 32 -46.09 -8.79 11.89
N GLY A 33 -45.76 -8.45 13.15
CA GLY A 33 -46.64 -7.75 14.10
C GLY A 33 -46.83 -6.25 13.83
N VAL A 34 -45.97 -5.64 13.01
CA VAL A 34 -46.02 -4.20 12.68
C VAL A 34 -46.78 -3.97 11.37
N VAL A 35 -48.09 -4.24 11.38
CA VAL A 35 -48.97 -3.83 10.27
C VAL A 35 -49.29 -2.34 10.41
N GLY A 36 -48.48 -1.48 9.75
CA GLY A 36 -48.79 -0.05 9.54
C GLY A 36 -47.91 0.98 10.25
N GLY A 37 -46.77 0.60 10.82
CA GLY A 37 -45.75 1.51 11.36
C GLY A 37 -44.45 1.47 10.53
N LEU A 38 -43.55 2.45 10.73
CA LEU A 38 -42.18 2.40 10.21
C LEU A 38 -41.56 1.03 10.55
N GLU A 39 -41.19 0.27 9.53
CA GLU A 39 -40.54 -1.03 9.69
C GLU A 39 -39.23 -0.84 10.48
N THR A 40 -39.12 -1.48 11.65
CA THR A 40 -37.89 -1.51 12.46
C THR A 40 -37.25 -2.89 12.29
N TYR A 41 -35.99 -2.92 11.88
CA TYR A 41 -35.21 -4.14 11.71
C TYR A 41 -34.37 -4.38 12.96
N ASP A 42 -34.67 -5.44 13.72
CA ASP A 42 -33.93 -5.84 14.92
C ASP A 42 -32.87 -6.93 14.60
N SER A 43 -31.91 -7.10 15.51
CA SER A 43 -30.97 -8.23 15.48
C SER A 43 -31.74 -9.56 15.53
N THR A 44 -31.37 -10.53 14.71
CA THR A 44 -32.07 -11.82 14.66
C THR A 44 -31.90 -12.65 15.93
N LEU A 45 -32.90 -13.46 16.26
CA LEU A 45 -32.82 -14.50 17.30
C LEU A 45 -31.95 -15.70 16.90
N LEU A 46 -31.60 -15.83 15.61
CA LEU A 46 -30.63 -16.81 15.13
C LEU A 46 -29.22 -16.46 15.61
N ALA A 47 -28.52 -17.45 16.13
CA ALA A 47 -27.17 -17.30 16.64
C ALA A 47 -26.13 -17.75 15.60
N VAL A 48 -25.05 -17.00 15.45
CA VAL A 48 -23.85 -17.47 14.74
C VAL A 48 -22.87 -17.97 15.79
N ASP A 49 -22.71 -19.30 15.88
CA ASP A 49 -21.81 -19.93 16.84
C ASP A 49 -20.35 -19.79 16.41
N GLU A 50 -20.10 -19.90 15.10
CA GLU A 50 -18.76 -19.94 14.54
C GLU A 50 -18.73 -19.34 13.12
N GLU A 51 -17.70 -18.54 12.84
CA GLU A 51 -17.29 -18.12 11.51
C GLU A 51 -15.88 -18.63 11.22
N ARG A 52 -15.71 -19.25 10.05
CA ARG A 52 -14.41 -19.58 9.47
C ARG A 52 -14.23 -18.83 8.17
N LEU A 53 -13.24 -17.95 8.14
CA LEU A 53 -12.90 -17.13 7.00
C LEU A 53 -11.54 -17.55 6.46
N THR A 54 -11.49 -18.01 5.22
CA THR A 54 -10.24 -18.36 4.53
C THR A 54 -10.01 -17.45 3.34
N PHE A 55 -8.79 -16.94 3.21
CA PHE A 55 -8.29 -16.26 2.02
C PHE A 55 -7.12 -17.06 1.44
N ASP A 56 -7.16 -17.33 0.13
CA ASP A 56 -6.02 -17.85 -0.65
C ASP A 56 -5.66 -16.80 -1.69
N CYS A 57 -4.63 -16.03 -1.37
CA CYS A 57 -4.12 -14.93 -2.14
C CYS A 57 -3.01 -15.37 -3.07
N ARG A 58 -3.06 -14.92 -4.33
CA ARG A 58 -2.07 -15.24 -5.35
C ARG A 58 -1.75 -13.99 -6.17
N GLY A 59 -0.56 -13.99 -6.76
CA GLY A 59 -0.19 -12.96 -7.73
C GLY A 59 -1.20 -12.90 -8.86
N GLY A 60 -1.67 -11.69 -9.17
CA GLY A 60 -2.49 -11.40 -10.32
C GLY A 60 -1.90 -10.22 -11.09
N ASP A 61 -2.11 -10.21 -12.40
CA ASP A 61 -1.75 -9.08 -13.26
C ASP A 61 -3.02 -8.23 -13.49
N PRO A 62 -3.11 -6.97 -13.00
CA PRO A 62 -2.08 -6.15 -12.34
C PRO A 62 -2.11 -6.13 -10.79
N GLU A 63 -3.10 -6.78 -10.16
CA GLU A 63 -3.33 -6.74 -8.70
C GLU A 63 -3.44 -8.16 -8.12
N PRO A 64 -3.03 -8.37 -6.85
CA PRO A 64 -3.30 -9.60 -6.11
C PRO A 64 -4.78 -9.96 -6.13
N ARG A 65 -5.06 -11.25 -6.34
CA ARG A 65 -6.41 -11.80 -6.23
C ARG A 65 -6.45 -12.80 -5.10
N CYS A 66 -7.43 -12.65 -4.21
CA CYS A 66 -7.66 -13.61 -3.14
C CYS A 66 -8.99 -14.31 -3.39
N THR A 67 -8.97 -15.64 -3.50
CA THR A 67 -10.20 -16.41 -3.36
C THR A 67 -10.56 -16.46 -1.89
N PHE A 68 -11.80 -16.17 -1.55
CA PHE A 68 -12.27 -16.23 -0.17
C PHE A 68 -13.37 -17.27 0.00
N GLU A 69 -13.43 -17.86 1.19
CA GLU A 69 -14.55 -18.67 1.66
C GLU A 69 -14.85 -18.29 3.11
N ALA A 70 -16.07 -17.81 3.34
CA ALA A 70 -16.62 -17.48 4.64
C ALA A 70 -17.71 -18.50 4.99
N THR A 71 -17.44 -19.33 5.99
CA THR A 71 -18.36 -20.36 6.48
C THR A 71 -18.92 -19.94 7.82
N TYR A 72 -20.24 -19.90 7.92
CA TYR A 72 -20.99 -19.50 9.11
C TYR A 72 -21.80 -20.69 9.59
N PHE A 73 -21.74 -20.94 10.87
CA PHE A 73 -22.55 -21.97 11.51
C PHE A 73 -23.68 -21.31 12.30
N VAL A 74 -24.87 -21.34 11.73
CA VAL A 74 -26.06 -20.67 12.27
C VAL A 74 -26.91 -21.66 13.04
N HIS A 75 -27.29 -21.32 14.26
CA HIS A 75 -28.12 -22.13 15.14
C HIS A 75 -29.38 -21.37 15.58
N ASN A 76 -30.51 -22.07 15.67
CA ASN A 76 -31.75 -21.52 16.22
C ASN A 76 -31.94 -21.95 17.68
N PRO A 77 -31.66 -21.09 18.68
CA PRO A 77 -31.84 -21.42 20.09
C PRO A 77 -33.31 -21.34 20.56
N THR A 78 -34.23 -20.92 19.70
CA THR A 78 -35.63 -20.68 20.07
C THR A 78 -36.49 -21.95 20.00
N GLY A 79 -37.73 -21.84 20.48
CA GLY A 79 -38.72 -22.93 20.41
C GLY A 79 -39.53 -22.96 19.11
N GLU A 80 -39.31 -22.03 18.18
CA GLU A 80 -40.09 -21.86 16.96
C GLU A 80 -39.16 -21.79 15.73
N THR A 81 -39.66 -22.16 14.55
CA THR A 81 -38.89 -21.98 13.32
C THR A 81 -38.65 -20.50 13.10
N GLN A 82 -37.41 -20.13 12.76
CA GLN A 82 -37.01 -18.75 12.47
C GLN A 82 -36.67 -18.62 11.00
N SER A 83 -37.08 -17.52 10.38
CA SER A 83 -36.81 -17.21 8.98
C SER A 83 -36.24 -15.80 8.88
N VAL A 84 -35.06 -15.66 8.27
CA VAL A 84 -34.39 -14.37 8.09
C VAL A 84 -34.04 -14.12 6.63
N THR A 85 -34.08 -12.86 6.23
CA THR A 85 -33.45 -12.41 4.98
C THR A 85 -32.03 -11.95 5.32
N ALA A 86 -31.04 -12.54 4.65
CA ALA A 86 -29.64 -12.25 4.88
C ALA A 86 -28.94 -11.86 3.59
N SER A 87 -27.80 -11.20 3.70
CA SER A 87 -27.02 -10.78 2.54
C SER A 87 -25.54 -10.76 2.86
N PHE A 88 -24.73 -11.31 1.96
CA PHE A 88 -23.31 -11.02 1.91
C PHE A 88 -23.10 -9.66 1.23
N PHE A 89 -22.58 -8.71 2.00
CA PHE A 89 -22.01 -7.45 1.55
C PHE A 89 -20.65 -7.78 0.95
N GLY A 90 -20.46 -7.54 -0.34
CA GLY A 90 -19.19 -7.80 -1.01
C GLY A 90 -18.70 -6.56 -1.74
N LEU A 91 -17.62 -5.94 -1.28
CA LEU A 91 -16.93 -4.85 -1.98
C LEU A 91 -15.70 -5.38 -2.71
N TYR A 92 -15.50 -4.93 -3.95
CA TYR A 92 -14.48 -5.47 -4.86
C TYR A 92 -14.51 -6.99 -4.95
N THR A 93 -15.69 -7.56 -4.71
CA THR A 93 -15.94 -8.98 -4.86
C THR A 93 -16.58 -9.24 -6.20
N ASP A 94 -16.10 -10.28 -6.85
CA ASP A 94 -16.63 -10.79 -8.09
C ASP A 94 -16.99 -12.27 -7.89
N GLU A 95 -17.99 -12.74 -8.63
CA GLU A 95 -18.37 -14.16 -8.69
C GLU A 95 -18.78 -14.77 -7.33
N VAL A 96 -19.40 -13.99 -6.44
CA VAL A 96 -19.85 -14.50 -5.14
C VAL A 96 -20.99 -15.51 -5.30
N SER A 97 -20.81 -16.67 -4.67
CA SER A 97 -21.80 -17.73 -4.54
C SER A 97 -22.14 -17.96 -3.06
N ILE A 98 -23.40 -18.22 -2.77
CA ILE A 98 -23.89 -18.51 -1.42
C ILE A 98 -24.56 -19.86 -1.42
N ARG A 99 -24.16 -20.71 -0.48
CA ARG A 99 -24.71 -22.05 -0.25
C ARG A 99 -25.22 -22.17 1.18
N VAL A 100 -26.34 -22.86 1.37
CA VAL A 100 -26.87 -23.28 2.67
C VAL A 100 -26.92 -24.81 2.67
N ASP A 101 -26.22 -25.45 3.59
CA ASP A 101 -26.04 -26.91 3.66
C ASP A 101 -25.60 -27.53 2.32
N GLY A 102 -24.79 -26.79 1.56
CA GLY A 102 -24.29 -27.20 0.24
C GLY A 102 -25.21 -26.86 -0.94
N GLU A 103 -26.45 -26.44 -0.72
CA GLU A 103 -27.39 -26.05 -1.77
C GLU A 103 -27.31 -24.55 -2.09
N ALA A 104 -27.40 -24.16 -3.36
CA ALA A 104 -27.36 -22.76 -3.74
C ALA A 104 -28.59 -22.00 -3.20
N ALA A 105 -28.36 -20.93 -2.43
CA ALA A 105 -29.42 -20.26 -1.67
C ALA A 105 -29.70 -18.82 -2.14
N ARG A 106 -29.25 -18.44 -3.34
CA ARG A 106 -29.31 -17.06 -3.82
C ARG A 106 -30.75 -16.54 -3.88
N HIS A 107 -30.94 -15.35 -3.35
CA HIS A 107 -32.20 -14.60 -3.35
C HIS A 107 -31.98 -13.19 -3.90
N GLU A 108 -32.92 -12.70 -4.70
CA GLU A 108 -32.92 -11.32 -5.19
C GLU A 108 -33.58 -10.43 -4.13
N LEU A 109 -32.80 -9.51 -3.56
CA LEU A 109 -33.28 -8.62 -2.50
C LEU A 109 -34.19 -7.54 -3.07
N THR A 110 -35.28 -7.27 -2.37
CA THR A 110 -36.14 -6.12 -2.63
C THR A 110 -35.50 -4.81 -2.14
N ASP A 111 -35.96 -3.67 -2.65
CA ASP A 111 -35.46 -2.34 -2.22
C ASP A 111 -35.62 -2.10 -0.72
N ASP A 112 -36.68 -2.63 -0.12
CA ASP A 112 -36.96 -2.51 1.31
C ASP A 112 -36.01 -3.38 2.14
N GLU A 113 -35.73 -4.62 1.71
CA GLU A 113 -34.75 -5.49 2.35
C GLU A 113 -33.33 -4.95 2.26
N MET A 114 -32.95 -4.42 1.10
CA MET A 114 -31.65 -3.76 0.95
C MET A 114 -31.52 -2.58 1.91
N ARG A 115 -32.57 -1.76 2.04
CA ARG A 115 -32.58 -0.64 2.98
C ARG A 115 -32.46 -1.11 4.43
N GLY A 116 -33.24 -2.11 4.83
CA GLY A 116 -33.17 -2.69 6.17
C GLY A 116 -31.80 -3.25 6.50
N LEU A 117 -31.20 -4.00 5.58
CA LEU A 117 -29.85 -4.54 5.73
C LEU A 117 -28.80 -3.43 5.91
N TYR A 118 -28.88 -2.34 5.13
CA TYR A 118 -27.98 -1.21 5.32
C TYR A 118 -28.19 -0.52 6.66
N ASP A 119 -29.44 -0.31 7.08
CA ASP A 119 -29.74 0.41 8.32
C ASP A 119 -29.24 -0.36 9.55
N VAL A 120 -29.36 -1.69 9.57
CA VAL A 120 -28.83 -2.51 10.67
C VAL A 120 -27.29 -2.55 10.66
N VAL A 121 -26.66 -2.65 9.48
CA VAL A 121 -25.19 -2.69 9.37
C VAL A 121 -24.54 -1.36 9.74
N LEU A 122 -25.16 -0.24 9.35
CA LEU A 122 -24.62 1.10 9.57
C LEU A 122 -25.04 1.66 10.94
N GLY A 123 -26.15 1.18 11.50
CA GLY A 123 -26.76 1.67 12.74
C GLY A 123 -27.29 3.11 12.62
N ASP A 124 -28.08 3.53 13.62
CA ASP A 124 -28.72 4.85 13.71
C ASP A 124 -27.73 6.04 13.91
N GLY A 125 -26.42 5.77 13.84
CA GLY A 125 -25.35 6.74 14.08
C GLY A 125 -24.12 6.54 13.19
N GLY A 126 -24.27 5.82 12.06
CA GLY A 126 -23.19 5.64 11.10
C GLY A 126 -22.63 6.98 10.64
N ASP A 127 -21.35 7.22 10.90
CA ASP A 127 -20.62 8.38 10.40
C ASP A 127 -20.79 8.43 8.86
N GLY A 128 -21.18 9.60 8.33
CA GLY A 128 -21.69 9.73 6.97
C GLY A 128 -20.74 9.18 5.89
N SER A 129 -19.44 9.19 6.16
CA SER A 129 -18.41 8.65 5.27
C SER A 129 -18.40 7.11 5.17
N LEU A 130 -18.74 6.39 6.25
CA LEU A 130 -18.86 4.93 6.23
C LEU A 130 -20.08 4.53 5.40
N ALA A 131 -21.22 5.16 5.67
CA ALA A 131 -22.49 4.90 4.99
C ALA A 131 -22.41 5.14 3.48
N GLU A 132 -21.72 6.21 3.06
CA GLU A 132 -21.51 6.54 1.65
C GLU A 132 -20.70 5.45 0.94
N VAL A 133 -19.53 5.07 1.49
CA VAL A 133 -18.68 4.04 0.87
C VAL A 133 -19.32 2.65 0.87
N VAL A 134 -20.02 2.24 1.94
CA VAL A 134 -20.73 0.94 1.92
C VAL A 134 -21.85 0.96 0.87
N ARG A 135 -22.59 2.07 0.71
CA ARG A 135 -23.70 2.13 -0.27
C ARG A 135 -23.23 2.21 -1.71
N GLU A 136 -22.16 2.94 -2.01
CA GLU A 136 -21.73 3.17 -3.40
C GLU A 136 -20.96 2.00 -4.00
N GLU A 137 -20.14 1.32 -3.20
CA GLU A 137 -19.18 0.34 -3.71
C GLU A 137 -19.62 -1.11 -3.46
N SER A 138 -20.56 -1.36 -2.53
CA SER A 138 -20.89 -2.73 -2.12
C SER A 138 -21.91 -3.39 -3.04
N ARG A 139 -21.67 -4.65 -3.35
CA ARG A 139 -22.66 -5.53 -3.96
C ARG A 139 -23.28 -6.39 -2.87
N LEU A 140 -24.59 -6.39 -2.79
CA LEU A 140 -25.35 -7.26 -1.89
C LEU A 140 -25.68 -8.57 -2.61
N TYR A 141 -25.39 -9.69 -1.96
CA TYR A 141 -25.74 -11.02 -2.43
C TYR A 141 -26.70 -11.63 -1.41
N GLY A 142 -28.00 -11.54 -1.70
CA GLY A 142 -29.06 -11.99 -0.80
C GLY A 142 -29.24 -13.50 -0.75
N PHE A 143 -29.77 -13.98 0.37
CA PHE A 143 -30.31 -15.32 0.57
C PHE A 143 -31.38 -15.30 1.68
N VAL A 144 -32.23 -16.33 1.70
CA VAL A 144 -33.17 -16.55 2.81
C VAL A 144 -32.70 -17.77 3.58
N LEU A 145 -32.78 -17.69 4.91
CA LEU A 145 -32.40 -18.78 5.80
C LEU A 145 -33.57 -19.11 6.73
N GLU A 146 -34.06 -20.34 6.62
CA GLU A 146 -35.03 -20.92 7.54
C GLU A 146 -34.32 -21.96 8.42
N VAL A 147 -34.51 -21.87 9.74
CA VAL A 147 -33.88 -22.77 10.70
C VAL A 147 -34.92 -23.25 11.71
N GLU A 148 -35.11 -24.56 11.79
CA GLU A 148 -36.02 -25.21 12.73
C GLU A 148 -35.54 -25.08 14.20
N PRO A 149 -36.43 -25.24 15.20
CA PRO A 149 -36.05 -25.16 16.61
C PRO A 149 -34.90 -26.11 16.96
N GLY A 150 -33.81 -25.56 17.52
CA GLY A 150 -32.62 -26.32 17.91
C GLY A 150 -31.78 -26.87 16.74
N ALA A 151 -32.15 -26.55 15.48
CA ALA A 151 -31.38 -26.97 14.31
C ALA A 151 -30.17 -26.05 14.09
N ARG A 152 -29.17 -26.59 13.40
CA ARG A 152 -27.95 -25.90 12.97
C ARG A 152 -27.83 -26.03 11.46
N ARG A 153 -27.48 -24.92 10.80
CA ARG A 153 -27.27 -24.81 9.35
C ARG A 153 -25.88 -24.27 9.06
N GLU A 154 -25.27 -24.75 7.99
CA GLU A 154 -24.01 -24.24 7.46
C GLU A 154 -24.28 -23.29 6.30
N VAL A 155 -23.80 -22.05 6.40
CA VAL A 155 -23.88 -21.06 5.32
C VAL A 155 -22.48 -20.81 4.80
N VAL A 156 -22.26 -20.96 3.49
CA VAL A 156 -20.96 -20.74 2.86
C VAL A 156 -21.09 -19.66 1.79
N ALA A 157 -20.42 -18.52 2.01
CA ALA A 157 -20.20 -17.50 1.00
C ALA A 157 -18.78 -17.64 0.43
N SER A 158 -18.66 -17.75 -0.89
CA SER A 158 -17.35 -17.91 -1.53
C SER A 158 -17.28 -17.12 -2.83
N GLY A 159 -16.09 -16.61 -3.16
CA GLY A 159 -15.88 -15.81 -4.36
C GLY A 159 -14.45 -15.32 -4.50
N VAL A 160 -14.26 -14.28 -5.32
CA VAL A 160 -12.97 -13.61 -5.48
C VAL A 160 -13.08 -12.21 -4.90
N VAL A 161 -12.10 -11.80 -4.10
CA VAL A 161 -11.93 -10.42 -3.66
C VAL A 161 -10.64 -9.87 -4.25
N ARG A 162 -10.73 -8.65 -4.80
CA ARG A 162 -9.57 -7.90 -5.29
C ARG A 162 -8.99 -7.06 -4.14
N ALA A 163 -7.67 -7.09 -4.00
CA ALA A 163 -6.95 -6.23 -3.07
C ALA A 163 -6.47 -4.99 -3.84
N PRO A 164 -7.15 -3.84 -3.76
CA PRO A 164 -6.67 -2.63 -4.42
C PRO A 164 -5.29 -2.24 -3.91
N GLN A 165 -4.48 -1.65 -4.79
CA GLN A 165 -3.20 -1.08 -4.42
C GLN A 165 -3.42 0.01 -3.35
N ARG A 166 -2.72 -0.10 -2.21
CA ARG A 166 -2.73 0.93 -1.17
C ARG A 166 -2.20 2.20 -1.79
N PHE A 167 -3.08 3.19 -1.95
CA PHE A 167 -2.64 4.54 -2.27
C PHE A 167 -2.12 5.19 -1.00
N VAL A 168 -0.83 4.97 -0.72
CA VAL A 168 -0.11 5.90 0.14
C VAL A 168 0.24 7.06 -0.77
N PRO A 169 -0.32 8.27 -0.61
CA PRO A 169 0.24 9.42 -1.27
C PRO A 169 1.70 9.49 -0.80
N GLU A 170 2.63 9.10 -1.68
CA GLU A 170 4.04 9.29 -1.45
C GLU A 170 4.22 10.79 -1.26
N THR A 171 4.31 11.19 0.01
CA THR A 171 4.56 12.58 0.38
C THR A 171 6.00 12.97 0.05
N TRP A 172 6.81 11.98 -0.36
CA TRP A 172 8.23 12.06 -0.65
C TRP A 172 8.51 11.11 -1.82
N PHE A 173 8.98 11.67 -2.94
CA PHE A 173 9.53 10.86 -4.02
C PHE A 173 10.98 10.53 -3.71
N PRO A 174 11.44 9.27 -3.92
CA PRO A 174 12.85 8.93 -3.86
C PRO A 174 13.70 9.94 -4.63
N ALA A 175 14.85 10.31 -4.05
CA ALA A 175 15.71 11.34 -4.62
C ALA A 175 16.12 11.01 -6.06
N ILE A 176 16.34 9.73 -6.37
CA ILE A 176 16.70 9.27 -7.71
C ILE A 176 15.57 9.46 -8.73
N GLU A 177 14.32 9.20 -8.38
CA GLU A 177 13.16 9.35 -9.27
C GLU A 177 12.94 10.83 -9.60
N THR A 178 13.19 11.71 -8.63
CA THR A 178 13.06 13.15 -8.86
C THR A 178 14.12 13.69 -9.82
N ARG A 179 15.30 13.08 -9.88
CA ARG A 179 16.41 13.48 -10.76
C ARG A 179 16.28 12.89 -12.16
N HIS A 180 15.86 11.63 -12.29
CA HIS A 180 15.88 10.88 -13.55
C HIS A 180 14.49 10.67 -14.18
N LEU A 181 13.79 11.78 -14.45
CA LEU A 181 12.40 11.75 -14.94
C LEU A 181 12.18 11.01 -16.27
N LEU A 182 13.22 10.80 -17.10
CA LEU A 182 13.07 10.17 -18.42
C LEU A 182 13.49 8.70 -18.44
N LEU A 183 14.39 8.29 -17.54
CA LEU A 183 14.92 6.93 -17.45
C LEU A 183 14.38 6.13 -16.27
N ASP A 184 13.59 6.75 -15.38
CA ASP A 184 12.83 6.03 -14.37
C ASP A 184 11.76 5.17 -15.06
N ARG A 185 12.16 3.96 -15.41
CA ARG A 185 11.24 2.88 -15.68
C ARG A 185 11.04 2.18 -14.35
N PRO A 186 9.80 1.89 -13.92
CA PRO A 186 9.61 0.80 -12.98
C PRO A 186 10.22 -0.45 -13.64
N VAL A 187 11.40 -0.85 -13.17
CA VAL A 187 12.05 -2.09 -13.59
C VAL A 187 11.22 -3.20 -12.96
N GLY A 188 10.60 -4.02 -13.81
CA GLY A 188 9.68 -5.07 -13.37
C GLY A 188 8.23 -4.77 -13.74
N GLY A 189 7.69 -5.52 -14.70
CA GLY A 189 6.31 -5.37 -15.18
C GLY A 189 5.20 -5.77 -14.20
N ALA A 190 5.54 -6.12 -12.95
CA ALA A 190 4.59 -6.24 -11.86
C ALA A 190 4.89 -5.10 -10.88
N ARG A 191 3.93 -4.21 -10.64
CA ARG A 191 4.10 -3.14 -9.66
C ARG A 191 4.42 -3.79 -8.31
N SER A 192 5.66 -3.61 -7.84
CA SER A 192 5.97 -3.79 -6.43
C SER A 192 5.10 -2.81 -5.65
N GLY A 193 4.42 -3.26 -4.62
CA GLY A 193 3.57 -2.36 -3.88
C GLY A 193 2.81 -3.02 -2.75
N TRP A 194 2.31 -2.15 -1.88
CA TRP A 194 1.40 -2.52 -0.82
C TRP A 194 -0.02 -2.61 -1.37
N PHE A 195 -0.71 -3.70 -1.06
CA PHE A 195 -2.09 -3.97 -1.42
C PHE A 195 -2.90 -4.26 -0.16
N ASP A 196 -4.10 -3.69 -0.08
CA ASP A 196 -4.96 -3.87 1.09
C ASP A 196 -6.21 -4.65 0.73
N LEU A 197 -6.43 -5.76 1.44
CA LEU A 197 -7.70 -6.44 1.50
C LEU A 197 -8.36 -6.08 2.82
N ARG A 198 -9.63 -5.68 2.76
CA ARG A 198 -10.40 -5.35 3.95
C ARG A 198 -11.71 -6.12 3.95
N TYR A 199 -12.09 -6.61 5.12
CA TYR A 199 -13.27 -7.44 5.35
C TYR A 199 -14.06 -6.85 6.51
N LEU A 200 -15.38 -6.72 6.37
CA LEU A 200 -16.22 -6.24 7.46
C LEU A 200 -16.45 -7.39 8.41
N LEU A 201 -16.35 -7.12 9.70
CA LEU A 201 -16.80 -8.05 10.74
C LEU A 201 -18.02 -7.49 11.48
N ALA A 202 -18.31 -6.20 11.29
CA ALA A 202 -19.47 -5.52 11.88
C ALA A 202 -20.83 -6.16 11.54
N PRO A 203 -21.13 -6.62 10.30
CA PRO A 203 -22.40 -7.28 10.00
C PRO A 203 -22.70 -8.52 10.82
N LEU A 204 -21.70 -9.22 11.36
CA LEU A 204 -21.95 -10.32 12.28
C LEU A 204 -22.70 -9.87 13.55
N ARG A 205 -22.61 -8.59 13.93
CA ARG A 205 -23.30 -8.04 15.10
C ARG A 205 -24.83 -8.09 14.96
N THR A 206 -25.36 -8.29 13.75
CA THR A 206 -26.80 -8.48 13.54
C THR A 206 -27.30 -9.85 14.00
N TRP A 207 -26.39 -10.80 14.24
CA TRP A 207 -26.68 -12.16 14.68
C TRP A 207 -26.50 -12.30 16.19
N ALA A 208 -27.34 -13.14 16.82
CA ALA A 208 -27.22 -13.46 18.23
C ALA A 208 -25.99 -14.35 18.53
N GLY A 209 -25.74 -14.58 19.83
CA GLY A 209 -24.76 -15.56 20.32
C GLY A 209 -23.34 -15.04 20.54
N ASP A 210 -22.59 -15.80 21.33
CA ASP A 210 -21.16 -15.65 21.53
C ASP A 210 -20.43 -16.41 20.42
N ARG A 211 -19.80 -15.67 19.51
CA ARG A 211 -19.21 -16.24 18.30
C ARG A 211 -17.74 -16.56 18.47
N GLU A 212 -17.31 -17.61 17.79
CA GLU A 212 -15.91 -17.89 17.49
C GLU A 212 -15.59 -17.46 16.07
N VAL A 213 -14.48 -16.77 15.87
CA VAL A 213 -14.01 -16.35 14.55
C VAL A 213 -12.62 -16.92 14.33
N THR A 214 -12.46 -17.66 13.23
CA THR A 214 -11.18 -18.16 12.75
C THR A 214 -10.90 -17.55 11.38
N ILE A 215 -9.75 -16.88 11.23
CA ILE A 215 -9.29 -16.30 9.97
C ILE A 215 -8.02 -17.04 9.56
N VAL A 216 -7.99 -17.53 8.32
CA VAL A 216 -6.82 -18.18 7.71
C VAL A 216 -6.47 -17.43 6.43
N VAL A 217 -5.25 -16.92 6.34
CA VAL A 217 -4.75 -16.21 5.14
C VAL A 217 -3.57 -16.98 4.58
N ARG A 218 -3.67 -17.40 3.31
CA ARG A 218 -2.58 -18.07 2.58
C ARG A 218 -2.07 -17.15 1.50
N HIS A 219 -0.76 -16.98 1.41
CA HIS A 219 -0.12 -16.14 0.39
C HIS A 219 1.27 -16.68 0.02
N PRO A 220 1.84 -16.27 -1.12
CA PRO A 220 3.22 -16.60 -1.48
C PRO A 220 4.22 -16.19 -0.39
N SER A 221 5.22 -17.04 -0.13
CA SER A 221 6.19 -16.82 0.95
C SER A 221 7.13 -15.63 0.72
N ASP A 222 7.24 -15.17 -0.53
CA ASP A 222 8.02 -14.00 -0.94
C ASP A 222 7.26 -12.67 -0.73
N TRP A 223 6.00 -12.71 -0.31
CA TRP A 223 5.23 -11.52 0.07
C TRP A 223 5.45 -11.19 1.55
N SER A 224 5.46 -9.89 1.86
CA SER A 224 5.34 -9.46 3.26
C SER A 224 3.86 -9.32 3.63
N PHE A 225 3.53 -9.68 4.87
CA PHE A 225 2.17 -9.64 5.39
C PHE A 225 2.11 -8.75 6.62
N ALA A 226 1.06 -7.94 6.69
CA ALA A 226 0.68 -7.22 7.88
C ALA A 226 -0.83 -7.32 8.05
N ALA A 227 -1.33 -7.37 9.28
CA ALA A 227 -2.75 -7.35 9.56
C ALA A 227 -3.08 -6.35 10.65
N ALA A 228 -4.24 -5.72 10.53
CA ALA A 228 -4.82 -4.86 11.54
C ALA A 228 -6.28 -5.24 11.79
N LEU A 229 -6.68 -5.18 13.06
CA LEU A 229 -8.05 -5.36 13.50
C LEU A 229 -8.50 -4.06 14.15
N ALA A 230 -9.57 -3.45 13.63
CA ALA A 230 -10.03 -2.16 14.10
C ALA A 230 -11.48 -2.22 14.57
N ASP A 231 -11.75 -1.56 15.71
CA ASP A 231 -13.11 -1.39 16.24
C ASP A 231 -13.90 -0.33 15.46
N SER A 232 -13.21 0.48 14.65
CA SER A 232 -13.79 1.50 13.76
C SER A 232 -13.04 1.58 12.44
N ALA A 233 -13.78 1.78 11.35
CA ALA A 233 -13.26 2.00 10.01
C ALA A 233 -12.66 3.41 9.80
N MET A 234 -12.30 4.16 10.85
CA MET A 234 -11.67 5.49 10.73
C MET A 234 -10.28 5.58 11.38
N GLN A 235 -9.84 4.56 12.12
CA GLN A 235 -8.47 4.50 12.65
C GLN A 235 -7.53 4.01 11.54
N PHE A 236 -7.28 4.86 10.54
CA PHE A 236 -6.36 4.58 9.44
C PHE A 236 -5.17 5.55 9.50
N GLY A 237 -3.96 5.06 9.22
CA GLY A 237 -2.81 5.94 8.94
C GLY A 237 -1.43 5.35 9.24
N GLU A 238 -1.34 4.36 10.12
CA GLU A 238 -0.10 3.64 10.38
C GLU A 238 -0.47 2.23 10.78
N VAL A 239 -0.12 1.24 9.96
CA VAL A 239 0.16 -0.09 10.50
C VAL A 239 1.54 0.01 11.18
N THR A 240 1.68 0.86 12.21
CA THR A 240 2.85 0.86 13.08
C THR A 240 2.66 -0.24 14.09
N GLY A 241 2.82 -1.48 13.65
CA GLY A 241 3.31 -2.62 14.44
C GLY A 241 2.80 -2.82 15.87
N ASP A 242 1.65 -2.28 16.27
CA ASP A 242 1.17 -2.37 17.65
C ASP A 242 -0.35 -2.56 17.69
N ALA A 243 -0.75 -3.78 17.36
CA ALA A 243 -2.01 -4.36 17.82
C ALA A 243 -1.83 -5.86 18.11
N SER A 244 -0.88 -6.17 19.01
CA SER A 244 -0.92 -7.16 20.11
C SER A 244 -1.80 -8.44 20.07
N ARG A 245 -2.27 -8.92 18.92
CA ARG A 245 -2.93 -10.23 18.78
C ARG A 245 -2.05 -11.11 17.91
N GLU A 246 -1.50 -12.15 18.54
CA GLU A 246 -0.59 -13.12 17.95
C GLU A 246 -1.29 -13.83 16.79
N TRP A 247 -0.73 -13.71 15.59
CA TRP A 247 -1.10 -14.52 14.44
C TRP A 247 -0.18 -15.74 14.43
N ASP A 248 -0.75 -16.92 14.27
CA ASP A 248 0.01 -18.14 14.10
C ASP A 248 0.49 -18.25 12.65
N THR A 249 1.80 -18.08 12.45
CA THR A 249 2.44 -18.14 11.13
C THR A 249 3.05 -19.52 10.89
N SER A 250 2.79 -20.10 9.72
CA SER A 250 3.46 -21.29 9.22
C SER A 250 3.88 -21.15 7.77
N ASP A 251 4.99 -21.79 7.39
CA ASP A 251 5.51 -21.80 6.02
C ASP A 251 5.68 -23.23 5.54
N SER A 252 5.08 -23.55 4.39
CA SER A 252 5.18 -24.87 3.79
C SER A 252 5.11 -24.76 2.27
N GLY A 253 6.16 -25.22 1.59
CA GLY A 253 6.16 -25.35 0.13
C GLY A 253 6.06 -24.01 -0.63
N GLY A 254 6.59 -22.92 -0.08
CA GLY A 254 6.54 -21.58 -0.70
C GLY A 254 5.22 -20.85 -0.48
N VAL A 255 4.37 -21.35 0.42
CA VAL A 255 3.13 -20.70 0.85
C VAL A 255 3.24 -20.42 2.34
N ARG A 256 3.05 -19.16 2.71
CA ARG A 256 2.89 -18.74 4.11
C ARG A 256 1.40 -18.75 4.47
N THR A 257 1.09 -19.28 5.65
CA THR A 257 -0.26 -19.33 6.20
C THR A 257 -0.27 -18.61 7.54
N GLU A 258 -1.12 -17.59 7.63
CA GLU A 258 -1.33 -16.75 8.81
C GLU A 258 -2.70 -17.07 9.40
N THR A 259 -2.75 -17.45 10.67
CA THR A 259 -4.00 -17.84 11.32
C THR A 259 -4.30 -16.97 12.53
N TRP A 260 -5.54 -16.52 12.65
CA TRP A 260 -6.02 -15.77 13.80
C TRP A 260 -7.31 -16.39 14.35
N HIS A 261 -7.39 -16.45 15.67
CA HIS A 261 -8.54 -17.00 16.38
C HIS A 261 -9.04 -16.02 17.43
N SER A 262 -10.36 -15.92 17.55
CA SER A 262 -11.00 -15.13 18.59
C SER A 262 -12.32 -15.71 19.04
N ARG A 263 -12.70 -15.41 20.28
CA ARG A 263 -14.01 -15.74 20.87
C ARG A 263 -14.57 -14.49 21.53
N GLY A 264 -15.86 -14.21 21.31
CA GLY A 264 -16.57 -13.09 21.92
C GLY A 264 -16.62 -11.85 21.01
N THR A 265 -16.28 -10.68 21.54
CA THR A 265 -16.41 -9.41 20.81
C THR A 265 -15.45 -9.34 19.62
N VAL A 266 -16.02 -9.31 18.42
CA VAL A 266 -15.28 -9.20 17.17
C VAL A 266 -15.11 -7.72 16.78
N PRO A 267 -13.91 -7.31 16.31
CA PRO A 267 -13.69 -5.98 15.75
C PRO A 267 -14.68 -5.68 14.60
N ALA A 268 -14.79 -4.42 14.22
CA ALA A 268 -15.70 -4.02 13.13
C ALA A 268 -15.09 -4.35 11.75
N VAL A 269 -13.78 -4.32 11.64
CA VAL A 269 -13.05 -4.45 10.38
C VAL A 269 -11.78 -5.30 10.57
N LEU A 270 -11.53 -6.17 9.61
CA LEU A 270 -10.25 -6.84 9.36
C LEU A 270 -9.57 -6.16 8.18
N GLU A 271 -8.30 -5.82 8.32
CA GLU A 271 -7.44 -5.32 7.26
C GLU A 271 -6.23 -6.24 7.12
N LEU A 272 -5.96 -6.69 5.89
CA LEU A 272 -4.83 -7.51 5.49
C LEU A 272 -4.03 -6.70 4.46
N GLY A 273 -2.79 -6.38 4.80
CA GLY A 273 -1.83 -5.72 3.92
C GLY A 273 -0.82 -6.72 3.36
N PHE A 274 -0.59 -6.65 2.05
CA PHE A 274 0.39 -7.46 1.34
C PHE A 274 1.39 -6.56 0.64
N ASP A 275 2.69 -6.72 0.92
CA ASP A 275 3.75 -6.16 0.08
C ASP A 275 4.11 -7.20 -0.98
N VAL A 276 3.71 -6.93 -2.22
CA VAL A 276 3.84 -7.87 -3.35
C VAL A 276 4.94 -7.38 -4.26
N GLY A 277 5.90 -8.25 -4.56
CA GLY A 277 7.08 -7.96 -5.38
C GLY A 277 8.34 -7.91 -4.52
N ALA A 278 9.42 -8.52 -5.01
CA ALA A 278 10.72 -8.27 -4.43
C ALA A 278 10.99 -6.77 -4.58
N VAL A 279 11.19 -6.07 -3.47
CA VAL A 279 11.78 -4.73 -3.50
C VAL A 279 13.08 -4.91 -4.28
N GLU A 280 13.12 -4.50 -5.55
CA GLU A 280 14.41 -4.34 -6.20
C GLU A 280 15.12 -3.31 -5.34
N PRO A 281 16.21 -3.68 -4.63
CA PRO A 281 16.79 -2.77 -3.68
C PRO A 281 17.24 -1.50 -4.42
N PHE A 282 17.65 -1.61 -5.67
CA PHE A 282 18.11 -0.46 -6.43
C PHE A 282 17.04 0.08 -7.36
N HIS A 283 16.72 1.37 -7.20
CA HIS A 283 16.05 2.13 -8.23
C HIS A 283 17.05 2.39 -9.35
N SER A 284 16.68 2.08 -10.59
CA SER A 284 17.47 2.44 -11.75
C SER A 284 17.47 3.96 -11.90
N GLY A 285 18.61 4.60 -11.67
CA GLY A 285 18.80 5.99 -12.01
C GLY A 285 19.12 6.15 -13.49
N GLY A 286 20.03 7.06 -13.79
CA GLY A 286 20.36 7.36 -15.17
C GLY A 286 21.66 8.13 -15.34
N VAL A 287 21.80 8.72 -16.51
CA VAL A 287 23.02 9.44 -16.89
C VAL A 287 22.97 10.85 -16.32
N VAL A 288 24.10 11.31 -15.77
CA VAL A 288 24.29 12.70 -15.33
C VAL A 288 25.34 13.36 -16.21
N LEU A 289 24.99 14.50 -16.77
CA LEU A 289 25.90 15.32 -17.55
C LEU A 289 26.11 16.65 -16.85
N GLY A 290 27.36 17.09 -16.73
CA GLY A 290 27.71 18.35 -16.12
C GLY A 290 28.68 19.18 -16.95
N PHE A 291 28.57 20.49 -16.82
CA PHE A 291 29.48 21.46 -17.42
C PHE A 291 29.78 22.55 -16.40
N GLY A 292 31.03 22.96 -16.33
CA GLY A 292 31.46 23.82 -15.25
C GLY A 292 32.91 24.23 -15.34
N GLY A 293 33.46 24.60 -14.20
CA GLY A 293 34.88 24.87 -14.09
C GLY A 293 35.44 24.45 -12.75
N THR A 294 36.75 24.30 -12.71
CA THR A 294 37.49 23.97 -11.50
C THR A 294 38.50 25.05 -11.20
N VAL A 295 38.70 25.36 -9.93
CA VAL A 295 39.76 26.25 -9.45
C VAL A 295 40.68 25.45 -8.53
N GLY A 296 41.99 25.59 -8.74
CA GLY A 296 43.03 25.01 -7.89
C GLY A 296 44.37 25.71 -8.11
N ASP A 297 45.47 25.06 -7.72
CA ASP A 297 46.82 25.64 -7.73
C ASP A 297 47.33 26.13 -9.11
N GLY A 298 46.65 25.79 -10.20
CA GLY A 298 46.99 26.18 -11.58
C GLY A 298 46.11 27.26 -12.21
N GLY A 299 45.06 27.73 -11.54
CA GLY A 299 44.07 28.64 -12.13
C GLY A 299 42.70 27.98 -12.35
N GLY A 300 41.84 28.65 -13.13
CA GLY A 300 40.47 28.21 -13.43
C GLY A 300 40.35 27.59 -14.82
N ASP A 301 39.95 26.32 -14.89
CA ASP A 301 39.78 25.57 -16.15
C ASP A 301 38.33 25.18 -16.39
N PHE A 302 37.91 25.07 -17.66
CA PHE A 302 36.60 24.53 -18.03
C PHE A 302 36.62 23.00 -17.97
N TRP A 303 35.59 22.41 -17.36
CA TRP A 303 35.48 20.98 -17.17
C TRP A 303 34.09 20.47 -17.56
N MET A 304 34.03 19.25 -18.07
CA MET A 304 32.81 18.48 -18.25
C MET A 304 32.78 17.26 -17.35
N ARG A 305 31.58 16.85 -16.99
CA ARG A 305 31.27 15.67 -16.17
C ARG A 305 30.31 14.76 -16.94
N ALA A 306 30.58 13.47 -16.91
CA ALA A 306 29.64 12.44 -17.32
C ALA A 306 29.59 11.36 -16.24
N GLY A 307 28.40 10.98 -15.81
CA GLY A 307 28.23 10.00 -14.75
C GLY A 307 26.99 9.15 -14.90
N TYR A 308 26.87 8.19 -14.01
CA TYR A 308 25.69 7.36 -13.87
C TYR A 308 25.35 7.21 -12.39
N GLU A 309 24.06 7.30 -12.05
CA GLU A 309 23.55 7.21 -10.68
C GLU A 309 22.57 6.04 -10.54
N ILE A 310 22.52 5.44 -9.35
CA ILE A 310 21.49 4.51 -8.88
C ILE A 310 21.11 4.87 -7.44
N GLY A 311 19.90 4.54 -7.00
CA GLY A 311 19.41 4.91 -5.66
C GLY A 311 19.03 3.72 -4.79
N TYR A 312 19.51 3.68 -3.54
CA TYR A 312 19.00 2.83 -2.45
C TYR A 312 19.60 3.18 -1.08
N PRO A 313 18.82 3.33 -0.01
CA PRO A 313 17.37 3.54 0.04
C PRO A 313 16.96 4.87 -0.63
N SER A 314 15.70 5.28 -0.51
CA SER A 314 15.11 6.44 -1.20
C SER A 314 15.85 7.78 -1.06
N TRP A 315 16.76 7.92 -0.10
CA TRP A 315 17.56 9.12 0.16
C TRP A 315 19.05 8.96 -0.17
N LEU A 316 19.53 7.79 -0.57
CA LEU A 316 20.94 7.52 -0.79
C LEU A 316 21.20 7.15 -2.26
N LEU A 317 22.18 7.82 -2.87
CA LEU A 317 22.59 7.65 -4.26
C LEU A 317 24.01 7.07 -4.31
N TYR A 318 24.21 6.17 -5.26
CA TYR A 318 25.51 5.62 -5.63
C TYR A 318 25.81 6.05 -7.05
N SER A 319 26.99 6.60 -7.25
CA SER A 319 27.29 7.25 -8.52
C SER A 319 28.75 7.15 -8.88
N VAL A 320 29.02 7.15 -10.19
CA VAL A 320 30.38 7.17 -10.74
C VAL A 320 30.43 8.29 -11.76
N ASN A 321 31.31 9.27 -11.54
CA ASN A 321 31.53 10.40 -12.42
C ASN A 321 32.88 10.31 -13.12
N VAL A 322 32.94 10.75 -14.36
CA VAL A 322 34.15 11.03 -15.12
C VAL A 322 34.20 12.53 -15.39
N ASP A 323 35.20 13.20 -14.83
CA ASP A 323 35.42 14.64 -14.98
C ASP A 323 36.65 14.89 -15.87
N THR A 324 36.56 15.80 -16.84
CA THR A 324 37.66 16.09 -17.77
C THR A 324 37.67 17.52 -18.28
N ASP A 325 38.86 18.06 -18.56
CA ASP A 325 39.08 19.34 -19.25
C ASP A 325 39.30 19.18 -20.78
N PHE A 326 39.16 17.95 -21.30
CA PHE A 326 39.46 17.55 -22.69
C PHE A 326 40.90 17.76 -23.16
N THR A 327 41.80 18.19 -22.28
CA THR A 327 43.17 18.55 -22.65
C THR A 327 44.15 17.53 -22.10
N ASP A 328 44.29 17.46 -20.79
CA ASP A 328 45.29 16.62 -20.14
C ASP A 328 44.84 16.03 -18.80
N ARG A 329 43.61 16.29 -18.35
CA ARG A 329 43.09 15.77 -17.08
C ARG A 329 41.82 14.95 -17.27
N VAL A 330 41.82 13.83 -16.57
CA VAL A 330 40.66 12.93 -16.43
C VAL A 330 40.63 12.43 -15.00
N VAL A 331 39.49 12.58 -14.34
CA VAL A 331 39.24 12.11 -12.96
C VAL A 331 38.05 11.17 -12.97
N LEU A 332 38.23 9.97 -12.45
CA LEU A 332 37.15 9.02 -12.18
C LEU A 332 36.79 9.08 -10.70
N ALA A 333 35.53 9.30 -10.36
CA ALA A 333 35.09 9.49 -8.98
C ALA A 333 33.83 8.66 -8.67
N PRO A 334 33.99 7.43 -8.11
CA PRO A 334 32.90 6.80 -7.38
C PRO A 334 32.58 7.61 -6.11
N HIS A 335 31.29 7.75 -5.80
CA HIS A 335 30.81 8.49 -4.64
C HIS A 335 29.46 7.99 -4.13
N LEU A 336 29.17 8.39 -2.90
CA LEU A 336 27.91 8.18 -2.19
C LEU A 336 27.33 9.55 -1.86
N GLU A 337 26.05 9.76 -2.17
CA GLU A 337 25.35 11.02 -1.90
C GLU A 337 24.09 10.76 -1.08
N GLY A 338 23.99 11.41 0.09
CA GLY A 338 22.71 11.55 0.79
C GLY A 338 21.96 12.73 0.21
N ALA A 339 20.81 12.49 -0.40
CA ALA A 339 19.95 13.47 -1.03
C ALA A 339 18.58 13.54 -0.34
N THR A 340 18.06 14.75 -0.12
CA THR A 340 16.74 14.91 0.46
C THR A 340 15.67 14.47 -0.56
N PRO A 341 14.79 13.52 -0.22
CA PRO A 341 13.62 13.22 -1.05
C PRO A 341 12.77 14.49 -1.24
N LEU A 342 12.22 14.69 -2.43
CA LEU A 342 11.42 15.89 -2.69
C LEU A 342 9.98 15.70 -2.22
N PRO A 343 9.40 16.68 -1.49
CA PRO A 343 7.96 16.74 -1.34
C PRO A 343 7.31 17.03 -2.71
N TYR A 344 6.03 16.70 -2.86
CA TYR A 344 5.21 16.97 -4.07
C TYR A 344 5.22 18.43 -4.58
N MET A 345 5.87 19.35 -3.86
CA MET A 345 6.01 20.75 -4.25
C MET A 345 7.33 20.98 -5.01
N PRO A 346 7.29 21.33 -6.31
CA PRO A 346 8.48 21.57 -7.15
C PRO A 346 9.26 22.86 -6.78
N ILE A 347 8.93 23.49 -5.65
CA ILE A 347 9.47 24.78 -5.23
C ILE A 347 10.80 24.59 -4.48
N PHE A 348 10.93 23.52 -3.71
CA PHE A 348 12.14 23.24 -2.93
C PHE A 348 13.07 22.33 -3.74
N PRO A 349 14.37 22.66 -3.88
CA PRO A 349 15.32 21.74 -4.49
C PRO A 349 15.63 20.57 -3.56
N SER A 350 16.00 19.43 -4.14
CA SER A 350 16.61 18.33 -3.41
C SER A 350 18.04 18.74 -3.09
N LEU A 351 18.40 18.77 -1.81
CA LEU A 351 19.76 19.06 -1.36
C LEU A 351 20.52 17.74 -1.23
N ASP A 352 21.77 17.71 -1.69
CA ASP A 352 22.65 16.56 -1.52
C ASP A 352 23.97 16.92 -0.85
N LEU A 353 24.47 15.95 -0.11
CA LEU A 353 25.80 15.93 0.49
C LEU A 353 26.39 14.56 0.25
N GLY A 354 27.63 14.52 -0.20
CA GLY A 354 28.28 13.25 -0.51
C GLY A 354 29.77 13.24 -0.29
N VAL A 355 30.29 12.02 -0.35
CA VAL A 355 31.71 11.72 -0.25
C VAL A 355 32.12 10.76 -1.35
N GLY A 356 33.33 10.94 -1.87
CA GLY A 356 33.83 10.15 -2.98
C GLY A 356 35.34 9.94 -2.95
N LEU A 357 35.79 9.10 -3.88
CA LEU A 357 37.19 8.79 -4.09
C LEU A 357 37.60 9.27 -5.49
N PRO A 358 38.02 10.54 -5.65
CA PRO A 358 38.49 11.04 -6.93
C PRO A 358 39.83 10.39 -7.27
N ILE A 359 39.87 9.71 -8.41
CA ILE A 359 41.05 9.06 -8.98
C ILE A 359 41.41 9.85 -10.23
N GLN A 360 42.34 10.78 -10.09
CA GLN A 360 42.92 11.44 -11.26
C GLN A 360 43.72 10.40 -12.03
N VAL A 361 43.36 10.13 -13.27
CA VAL A 361 44.04 9.14 -14.14
C VAL A 361 45.15 9.82 -14.94
N LEU A 362 44.91 11.04 -15.41
CA LEU A 362 45.85 11.84 -16.19
C LEU A 362 46.10 13.21 -15.53
N PRO A 363 47.32 13.76 -15.64
CA PRO A 363 48.51 13.18 -16.29
C PRO A 363 49.23 12.12 -15.44
N ARG A 364 48.89 12.02 -14.15
CA ARG A 364 49.43 11.03 -13.21
C ARG A 364 48.32 10.51 -12.31
N THR A 365 48.44 9.25 -11.93
CA THR A 365 47.51 8.60 -11.00
C THR A 365 47.63 9.17 -9.60
N LEU A 366 46.60 9.87 -9.16
CA LEU A 366 46.47 10.39 -7.80
C LEU A 366 45.10 9.99 -7.25
N VAL A 367 45.07 9.57 -5.98
CA VAL A 367 43.83 9.19 -5.29
C VAL A 367 43.63 10.20 -4.17
N GLY A 368 42.44 10.79 -4.14
CA GLY A 368 42.05 11.77 -3.15
C GLY A 368 40.80 11.38 -2.36
N ILE A 369 40.27 12.37 -1.65
CA ILE A 369 38.96 12.36 -1.02
C ILE A 369 38.18 13.53 -1.61
N ARG A 370 36.95 13.26 -2.08
CA ARG A 370 36.03 14.27 -2.60
C ARG A 370 34.93 14.48 -1.58
N PHE A 371 34.67 15.74 -1.23
CA PHE A 371 33.40 16.16 -0.67
C PHE A 371 32.58 16.79 -1.77
N LEU A 372 31.29 16.49 -1.81
CA LEU A 372 30.37 17.10 -2.75
C LEU A 372 29.16 17.64 -2.02
N CYS A 373 28.64 18.74 -2.53
CA CYS A 373 27.35 19.27 -2.13
C CYS A 373 26.63 19.83 -3.35
N GLY A 374 25.33 19.65 -3.39
CA GLY A 374 24.55 20.00 -4.56
C GLY A 374 23.11 20.31 -4.22
N PHE A 375 22.43 20.85 -5.23
CA PHE A 375 20.99 21.00 -5.20
C PHE A 375 20.40 20.79 -6.59
N THR A 376 19.24 20.12 -6.66
CA THR A 376 18.56 19.76 -7.92
C THR A 376 17.08 20.14 -7.88
N TRP A 377 16.57 20.74 -8.96
CA TRP A 377 15.14 20.92 -9.23
C TRP A 377 14.73 19.97 -10.35
N GLY A 378 14.21 18.82 -9.95
CA GLY A 378 13.96 17.75 -10.90
C GLY A 378 15.27 17.32 -11.59
N PRO A 379 15.34 17.34 -12.93
CA PRO A 379 16.51 16.89 -13.67
C PRO A 379 17.65 17.91 -13.72
N VAL A 380 17.49 19.15 -13.26
CA VAL A 380 18.53 20.21 -13.40
C VAL A 380 19.04 20.63 -12.04
N GLY A 381 20.36 20.72 -11.87
CA GLY A 381 20.96 21.12 -10.60
C GLY A 381 22.34 21.75 -10.71
N PHE A 382 22.95 21.93 -9.55
CA PHE A 382 24.31 22.42 -9.40
C PHE A 382 25.05 21.58 -8.37
N ASN A 383 26.27 21.18 -8.68
CA ASN A 383 27.13 20.42 -7.78
C ASN A 383 28.45 21.17 -7.59
N ALA A 384 28.83 21.36 -6.33
CA ALA A 384 30.17 21.78 -5.94
C ALA A 384 30.95 20.56 -5.45
N THR A 385 32.23 20.45 -5.84
CA THR A 385 33.12 19.39 -5.39
C THR A 385 34.39 19.97 -4.79
N PHE A 386 34.89 19.33 -3.74
CA PHE A 386 36.11 19.70 -3.03
C PHE A 386 37.00 18.46 -2.97
N ASP A 387 38.01 18.42 -3.82
CA ASP A 387 38.92 17.29 -3.95
C ASP A 387 40.22 17.58 -3.23
N LEU A 388 40.51 16.77 -2.21
CA LEU A 388 41.76 16.80 -1.49
C LEU A 388 42.61 15.61 -1.93
N TYR A 389 43.79 15.86 -2.45
CA TYR A 389 44.75 14.82 -2.84
C TYR A 389 45.93 14.80 -1.88
N PRO A 390 45.94 13.88 -0.89
CA PRO A 390 47.03 13.77 0.07
C PRO A 390 48.27 13.19 -0.62
N GLN A 391 49.36 13.96 -0.65
CA GLN A 391 50.60 13.53 -1.31
C GLN A 391 51.52 12.82 -0.30
N LEU A 392 51.22 11.54 -0.03
CA LEU A 392 51.86 10.74 1.02
C LEU A 392 53.35 10.42 0.80
N ASP A 393 53.99 10.80 -0.31
CA ASP A 393 55.41 10.44 -0.55
C ASP A 393 56.22 11.31 -1.54
N THR A 394 55.80 12.54 -1.89
CA THR A 394 56.36 13.27 -3.05
C THR A 394 56.95 14.66 -2.76
N GLY A 395 56.98 15.14 -1.52
CA GLY A 395 57.62 16.42 -1.17
C GLY A 395 56.94 17.68 -1.73
N HIS A 396 55.71 17.55 -2.24
CA HIS A 396 54.84 18.65 -2.67
C HIS A 396 53.71 18.87 -1.66
N PRO A 397 53.19 20.09 -1.51
CA PRO A 397 52.04 20.34 -0.63
C PRO A 397 50.80 19.59 -1.14
N ASP A 398 49.93 19.21 -0.21
CA ASP A 398 48.57 18.76 -0.51
C ASP A 398 47.88 19.80 -1.42
N PHE A 399 47.19 19.34 -2.45
CA PHE A 399 46.46 20.24 -3.34
C PHE A 399 44.95 20.07 -3.17
N LEU A 400 44.26 21.20 -3.17
CA LEU A 400 42.80 21.30 -3.12
C LEU A 400 42.30 21.75 -4.49
N GLN A 401 41.37 20.99 -5.07
CA GLN A 401 40.66 21.38 -6.27
C GLN A 401 39.18 21.58 -5.96
N ILE A 402 38.64 22.74 -6.34
CA ILE A 402 37.23 23.08 -6.16
C ILE A 402 36.57 23.10 -7.52
N GLY A 403 35.57 22.24 -7.73
CA GLY A 403 34.76 22.20 -8.94
C GLY A 403 33.38 22.81 -8.71
N LEU A 404 32.85 23.51 -9.71
CA LEU A 404 31.46 23.95 -9.75
C LEU A 404 30.84 23.58 -11.09
N PHE A 405 29.80 22.75 -11.07
CA PHE A 405 29.15 22.22 -12.26
C PHE A 405 27.66 22.54 -12.24
N GLY A 406 27.12 23.00 -13.37
CA GLY A 406 25.70 22.82 -13.66
C GLY A 406 25.49 21.40 -14.18
N VAL A 407 24.48 20.69 -13.68
CA VAL A 407 24.23 19.28 -14.01
C VAL A 407 22.82 19.07 -14.55
N VAL A 408 22.69 18.08 -15.43
CA VAL A 408 21.42 17.55 -15.93
C VAL A 408 21.41 16.03 -15.76
N ALA A 409 20.45 15.52 -15.01
CA ALA A 409 20.13 14.11 -14.88
C ALA A 409 19.08 13.74 -15.94
N ILE A 410 19.33 12.64 -16.65
CA ILE A 410 18.49 12.11 -17.74
C ILE A 410 17.86 10.82 -17.27
#